data_AF-A0A7W6BXH2-F1
#
_entry.id   AF-A0A7W6BXH2-F1
#
_cell.length_a   1.000
_cell.length_b   1.000
_cell.length_c   1.000
_cell.angle_alpha   90.00
_cell.angle_beta   90.00
_cell.angle_gamma   90.00
#
_symmetry.space_group_name_H-M   'P 1'
#
loop_
_entity.id
_entity.type
_entity.pdbx_description
1 polymer ?
#
loop_
_entity_poly.entity_id
_entity_poly.type
_entity_poly.pdbx_seq_one_letter_code
_entity_poly.pdbx_strand_id
1 'polypeptide(L)'
;MPPVLFRDFKSLTAWKNQHDMAIQRVGNRRLTSVVRIRGYYRCLNSGLNTLLPYDQLWARASYRSYASAMKELSQSGFNIAGSDMIGVHADHVINRARLLHLPHTWVKLFPVEATSNAPFGNIERRLPAIVFVDDQIRLSPILFLKLYCGRIPIDVNDLAATLADIRGRLLTANAHIATLLHDMERDALRFLPA
;
A
#
# COMPACT_ATOMS: atom_id res chain seq x y z
N MET A 1 -8.65 1.06 8.92
CA MET A 1 -7.43 1.01 8.08
C MET A 1 -7.52 2.09 7.00
N PRO A 2 -6.41 2.75 6.66
CA PRO A 2 -6.40 3.77 5.61
C PRO A 2 -6.72 3.15 4.23
N PRO A 3 -7.36 3.90 3.33
CA PRO A 3 -7.55 3.48 1.94
C PRO A 3 -6.22 3.29 1.20
N VAL A 4 -6.27 2.52 0.11
CA VAL A 4 -5.11 2.26 -0.78
C VAL A 4 -5.37 2.66 -2.23
N LEU A 5 -6.63 2.93 -2.58
CA LEU A 5 -7.06 3.39 -3.89
C LEU A 5 -8.24 4.35 -3.73
N PHE A 6 -8.28 5.40 -4.55
CA PHE A 6 -9.42 6.29 -4.71
C PHE A 6 -9.84 6.37 -6.17
N ARG A 7 -11.14 6.56 -6.40
CA ARG A 7 -11.75 6.68 -7.73
C ARG A 7 -11.09 7.79 -8.56
N ASP A 8 -10.84 8.93 -7.94
CA ASP A 8 -10.22 10.09 -8.56
C ASP A 8 -9.50 11.00 -7.53
N PHE A 9 -8.97 12.13 -8.01
CA PHE A 9 -8.25 13.08 -7.17
C PHE A 9 -9.18 13.85 -6.20
N LYS A 10 -10.45 14.03 -6.58
CA LYS A 10 -11.44 14.70 -5.75
C LYS A 10 -11.74 13.84 -4.53
N SER A 11 -11.96 12.54 -4.70
CA SER A 11 -12.16 11.59 -3.59
C SER A 11 -10.94 11.55 -2.65
N LEU A 12 -9.72 11.50 -3.20
CA LEU A 12 -8.48 11.58 -2.40
C LEU A 12 -8.40 12.89 -1.60
N THR A 13 -8.76 14.01 -2.22
CA THR A 13 -8.75 15.35 -1.61
C THR A 13 -9.81 15.48 -0.52
N ALA A 14 -10.99 14.89 -0.71
CA ALA A 14 -12.04 14.86 0.30
C ALA A 14 -11.60 14.04 1.53
N TRP A 15 -11.04 12.86 1.30
CA TRP A 15 -10.52 12.01 2.38
C TRP A 15 -9.40 12.70 3.17
N LYS A 16 -8.42 13.32 2.50
CA LYS A 16 -7.34 14.02 3.23
C LYS A 16 -7.85 15.22 4.02
N ASN A 17 -8.87 15.94 3.52
CA ASN A 17 -9.51 17.03 4.27
C ASN A 17 -10.23 16.53 5.52
N GLN A 18 -10.95 15.39 5.42
CA GLN A 18 -11.64 14.78 6.57
C GLN A 18 -10.69 14.43 7.72
N HIS A 19 -9.41 14.22 7.43
CA HIS A 19 -8.38 13.86 8.39
C HIS A 19 -7.35 14.98 8.63
N ASP A 20 -7.65 16.22 8.23
CA ASP A 20 -6.76 17.39 8.42
C ASP A 20 -5.33 17.17 7.90
N MET A 21 -5.18 16.42 6.80
CA MET A 21 -3.88 16.13 6.18
C MET A 21 -3.58 17.09 5.03
N ALA A 22 -2.29 17.35 4.80
CA ALA A 22 -1.78 18.20 3.75
C ALA A 22 -1.41 17.40 2.50
N ILE A 23 -1.78 17.92 1.32
CA ILE A 23 -1.21 17.50 0.03
C ILE A 23 0.02 18.35 -0.23
N GLN A 24 1.15 17.71 -0.53
CA GLN A 24 2.40 18.35 -0.90
C GLN A 24 2.85 17.88 -2.28
N ARG A 25 3.53 18.77 -2.98
CA ARG A 25 4.19 18.46 -4.25
C ARG A 25 5.43 17.60 -3.98
N VAL A 26 5.72 16.67 -4.89
CA VAL A 26 6.96 15.89 -4.90
C VAL A 26 7.93 16.56 -5.85
N GLY A 27 8.86 17.34 -5.30
CA GLY A 27 9.76 18.25 -6.01
C GLY A 27 9.06 19.02 -7.14
N ASN A 28 9.50 18.84 -8.38
CA ASN A 28 8.98 19.61 -9.53
C ASN A 28 7.76 18.97 -10.24
N ARG A 29 7.17 17.92 -9.66
CA ARG A 29 6.11 17.14 -10.33
C ARG A 29 4.75 17.81 -10.25
N ARG A 30 3.89 17.53 -11.22
CA ARG A 30 2.51 18.04 -11.24
C ARG A 30 1.67 17.36 -10.17
N LEU A 31 0.89 18.15 -9.41
CA LEU A 31 -0.06 17.65 -8.42
C LEU A 31 -1.16 16.74 -9.01
N THR A 32 -1.35 16.77 -10.32
CA THR A 32 -2.30 15.90 -11.04
C THR A 32 -1.74 14.51 -11.36
N SER A 33 -0.46 14.25 -11.05
CA SER A 33 0.24 13.01 -11.37
C SER A 33 0.67 12.24 -10.11
N VAL A 34 1.28 12.95 -9.16
CA VAL A 34 1.77 12.36 -7.91
C VAL A 34 1.77 13.41 -6.81
N VAL A 35 1.43 13.00 -5.60
CA VAL A 35 1.42 13.84 -4.41
C VAL A 35 1.97 13.08 -3.21
N ARG A 36 2.51 13.82 -2.25
CA ARG A 36 2.79 13.33 -0.90
C ARG A 36 1.64 13.80 -0.01
N ILE A 37 1.09 12.90 0.81
CA ILE A 37 0.10 13.26 1.83
C ILE A 37 0.75 13.10 3.20
N ARG A 38 0.71 14.17 4.00
CA ARG A 38 1.29 14.21 5.35
C ARG A 38 0.30 14.72 6.38
N GLY A 39 0.42 14.23 7.61
CA GLY A 39 -0.33 14.72 8.76
C GLY A 39 -0.52 13.61 9.78
N TYR A 40 -1.69 13.59 10.41
CA TYR A 40 -2.06 12.55 11.36
C TYR A 40 -3.34 11.86 10.91
N TYR A 41 -3.26 10.54 10.73
CA TYR A 41 -4.42 9.71 10.48
C TYR A 41 -5.10 9.37 11.81
N ARG A 42 -6.33 9.85 11.97
CA ARG A 42 -7.16 9.51 13.14
C ARG A 42 -7.67 8.07 12.98
N CYS A 43 -7.11 7.15 13.75
CA CYS A 43 -7.57 5.78 13.80
C CYS A 43 -8.68 5.66 14.84
N LEU A 44 -9.93 5.51 14.38
CA LEU A 44 -11.08 5.25 15.24
C LEU A 44 -11.24 3.73 15.41
N ASN A 45 -10.38 3.10 16.22
CA ASN A 45 -10.54 1.70 16.60
C ASN A 45 -10.53 1.57 18.13
N SER A 46 -11.49 0.82 18.66
CA SER A 46 -11.49 0.34 20.05
C SER A 46 -11.51 1.43 21.13
N GLY A 47 -12.23 2.54 20.90
CA GLY A 47 -12.41 3.60 21.91
C GLY A 47 -11.20 4.50 22.14
N LEU A 48 -10.05 4.22 21.49
CA LEU A 48 -8.86 5.06 21.58
C LEU A 48 -8.80 5.97 20.36
N ASN A 49 -8.84 7.28 20.62
CA ASN A 49 -8.67 8.32 19.62
C ASN A 49 -7.17 8.53 19.34
N THR A 50 -6.53 7.54 18.72
CA THR A 50 -5.09 7.59 18.43
C THR A 50 -4.82 8.31 17.12
N LEU A 51 -3.94 9.30 17.18
CA LEU A 51 -3.39 9.99 16.01
C LEU A 51 -2.12 9.26 15.57
N LEU A 52 -2.16 8.66 14.38
CA LEU A 52 -1.01 7.98 13.80
C LEU A 52 -0.32 8.91 12.80
N PRO A 53 1.00 9.14 12.89
CA PRO A 53 1.73 9.86 11.86
C PRO A 53 1.46 9.22 10.49
N TYR A 54 1.12 10.06 9.52
CA TYR A 54 0.86 9.63 8.15
C TYR A 54 1.76 10.41 7.21
N ASP A 55 2.54 9.70 6.40
CA ASP A 55 3.45 10.26 5.43
C ASP A 55 3.61 9.29 4.26
N GLN A 56 2.82 9.47 3.21
CA GLN A 56 2.71 8.47 2.14
C GLN A 56 2.61 9.14 0.76
N LEU A 57 3.13 8.47 -0.26
CA LEU A 57 2.97 8.87 -1.64
C LEU A 57 1.71 8.29 -2.27
N TRP A 58 1.09 9.10 -3.11
CA TRP A 58 -0.06 8.74 -3.91
C TRP A 58 0.20 9.15 -5.36
N ALA A 59 -0.09 8.25 -6.30
CA ALA A 59 0.09 8.50 -7.72
C ALA A 59 -1.17 8.16 -8.48
N ARG A 60 -1.39 8.88 -9.59
CA ARG A 60 -2.41 8.51 -10.55
C ARG A 60 -2.02 7.19 -11.23
N ALA A 61 -2.95 6.27 -11.43
CA ALA A 61 -2.66 4.94 -12.00
C ALA A 61 -1.98 4.99 -13.39
N SER A 62 -2.27 6.03 -14.18
CA SER A 62 -1.66 6.25 -15.49
C SER A 62 -0.22 6.81 -15.42
N TYR A 63 0.22 7.30 -14.26
CA TYR A 63 1.53 7.90 -14.09
C TYR A 63 2.62 6.83 -14.16
N ARG A 64 3.67 7.06 -14.96
CA ARG A 64 4.74 6.07 -15.21
C ARG A 64 6.04 6.34 -14.45
N SER A 65 6.24 7.56 -13.98
CA SER A 65 7.49 7.99 -13.33
C SER A 65 7.40 7.99 -11.81
N TYR A 66 6.57 7.11 -11.24
CA TYR A 66 6.36 7.01 -9.79
C TYR A 66 7.60 6.50 -9.05
N ALA A 67 8.39 5.60 -9.65
CA ALA A 67 9.66 5.14 -9.07
C ALA A 67 10.65 6.30 -8.88
N SER A 68 10.76 7.19 -9.87
CA SER A 68 11.56 8.40 -9.77
C SER A 68 11.01 9.37 -8.71
N ALA A 69 9.69 9.48 -8.58
CA ALA A 69 9.07 10.31 -7.54
C ALA A 69 9.34 9.78 -6.12
N MET A 70 9.34 8.46 -5.92
CA MET A 70 9.70 7.84 -4.64
C MET A 70 11.17 8.12 -4.30
N LYS A 71 12.08 7.93 -5.25
CA LYS A 71 13.51 8.22 -5.05
C LYS A 71 13.74 9.67 -4.64
N GLU A 72 13.12 10.60 -5.35
CA GLU A 72 13.18 12.03 -5.05
C GLU A 72 12.62 12.35 -3.66
N LEU A 73 11.50 11.73 -3.26
CA LEU A 73 10.96 11.89 -1.92
C LEU A 73 11.88 11.30 -0.85
N SER A 74 12.43 10.10 -1.05
CA SER A 74 13.35 9.46 -0.11
C SER A 74 14.57 10.34 0.16
N GLN A 75 15.13 10.93 -0.89
CA GLN A 75 16.30 11.80 -0.80
C GLN A 75 15.96 13.14 -0.14
N SER A 76 14.92 13.82 -0.61
CA SER A 76 14.58 15.18 -0.14
C SER A 76 13.78 15.23 1.16
N GLY A 77 12.97 14.21 1.42
CA GLY A 77 11.99 14.15 2.51
C GLY A 77 12.44 13.35 3.72
N PHE A 78 13.39 12.43 3.54
CA PHE A 78 13.89 11.53 4.58
C PHE A 78 15.42 11.51 4.69
N ASN A 79 16.14 12.28 3.88
CA ASN A 79 17.62 12.33 3.84
C ASN A 79 18.27 10.96 3.62
N ILE A 80 17.62 10.07 2.87
CA ILE A 80 18.16 8.75 2.54
C ILE A 80 19.18 8.92 1.40
N ALA A 81 20.40 8.41 1.59
CA ALA A 81 21.42 8.48 0.54
C ALA A 81 21.02 7.62 -0.66
N GLY A 82 21.46 8.00 -1.86
CA GLY A 82 21.16 7.23 -3.07
C GLY A 82 21.69 5.79 -3.04
N SER A 83 22.79 5.56 -2.32
CA SER A 83 23.37 4.23 -2.05
C SER A 83 22.43 3.34 -1.23
N ASP A 84 21.70 3.92 -0.29
CA ASP A 84 20.83 3.19 0.63
C ASP A 84 19.49 2.83 -0.02
N MET A 85 19.24 3.36 -1.21
CA MET A 85 18.10 3.05 -2.05
C MET A 85 18.37 1.92 -3.06
N ILE A 86 19.57 1.34 -3.07
CA ILE A 86 19.87 0.19 -3.93
C ILE A 86 18.98 -0.98 -3.50
N GLY A 87 18.20 -1.52 -4.44
CA GLY A 87 17.25 -2.61 -4.18
C GLY A 87 15.87 -2.17 -3.70
N VAL A 88 15.63 -0.88 -3.46
CA VAL A 88 14.31 -0.34 -3.08
C VAL A 88 13.59 0.18 -4.32
N HIS A 89 12.46 -0.44 -4.66
CA HIS A 89 11.55 0.00 -5.72
C HIS A 89 10.34 0.72 -5.12
N ALA A 90 9.70 1.54 -5.94
CA ALA A 90 8.33 1.96 -5.67
C ALA A 90 7.39 0.99 -6.36
N ASP A 91 6.37 0.52 -5.66
CA ASP A 91 5.29 -0.21 -6.28
C ASP A 91 3.93 0.40 -5.91
N HIS A 92 2.98 0.23 -6.81
CA HIS A 92 1.59 0.48 -6.47
C HIS A 92 1.13 -0.59 -5.49
N VAL A 93 0.41 -0.21 -4.42
CA VAL A 93 -0.19 -1.21 -3.54
C VAL A 93 -1.03 -2.19 -4.35
N ILE A 94 -1.78 -1.69 -5.33
CA ILE A 94 -2.53 -2.49 -6.30
C ILE A 94 -1.78 -2.49 -7.64
N ASN A 95 -1.51 -3.67 -8.18
CA ASN A 95 -0.82 -3.84 -9.44
C ASN A 95 -1.44 -3.00 -10.56
N ARG A 96 -0.57 -2.27 -11.28
CA ARG A 96 -0.97 -1.37 -12.37
C ARG A 96 -1.80 -2.06 -13.46
N ALA A 97 -1.55 -3.34 -13.75
CA ALA A 97 -2.31 -4.11 -14.73
C ALA A 97 -3.81 -4.18 -14.38
N ARG A 98 -4.13 -4.24 -13.08
CA ARG A 98 -5.51 -4.22 -12.57
C ARG A 98 -6.18 -2.84 -12.63
N LEU A 99 -5.41 -1.79 -12.92
CA LEU A 99 -5.87 -0.40 -12.97
C LEU A 99 -5.87 0.16 -14.40
N LEU A 100 -5.59 -0.66 -15.42
CA LEU A 100 -5.47 -0.19 -16.82
C LEU A 100 -6.78 0.42 -17.33
N HIS A 101 -7.94 -0.12 -16.94
CA HIS A 101 -9.26 0.42 -17.28
C HIS A 101 -9.67 1.63 -16.42
N LEU A 102 -8.81 2.04 -15.47
CA LEU A 102 -9.10 3.07 -14.46
C LEU A 102 -8.00 4.15 -14.41
N PRO A 103 -7.67 4.83 -15.53
CA PRO A 103 -6.50 5.72 -15.62
C PRO A 103 -6.58 6.98 -14.74
N HIS A 104 -7.76 7.31 -14.21
CA HIS A 104 -7.99 8.50 -13.37
C HIS A 104 -7.83 8.22 -11.87
N THR A 105 -7.76 6.95 -11.48
CA THR A 105 -7.67 6.55 -10.08
C THR A 105 -6.35 6.95 -9.45
N TRP A 106 -6.39 7.13 -8.14
CA TRP A 106 -5.23 7.45 -7.32
C TRP A 106 -4.92 6.27 -6.43
N VAL A 107 -3.72 5.74 -6.58
CA VAL A 107 -3.24 4.56 -5.87
C VAL A 107 -2.09 4.95 -4.94
N LYS A 108 -2.11 4.37 -3.75
CA LYS A 108 -1.04 4.53 -2.78
C LYS A 108 0.23 3.83 -3.29
N LEU A 109 1.38 4.46 -3.11
CA LEU A 109 2.68 3.87 -3.36
C LEU A 109 3.28 3.33 -2.07
N PHE A 110 4.03 2.23 -2.19
CA PHE A 110 4.88 1.74 -1.12
C PHE A 110 6.31 1.52 -1.63
N PRO A 111 7.32 1.79 -0.78
CA PRO A 111 8.65 1.24 -0.99
C PRO A 111 8.58 -0.28 -0.79
N VAL A 112 9.11 -1.03 -1.74
CA VAL A 112 9.21 -2.49 -1.68
C VAL A 112 10.61 -2.91 -2.09
N GLU A 113 11.09 -4.03 -1.56
CA GLU A 113 12.31 -4.63 -2.08
C GLU A 113 12.06 -5.16 -3.49
N ALA A 114 13.06 -4.99 -4.37
CA ALA A 114 13.01 -5.42 -5.76
C ALA A 114 12.61 -6.90 -5.90
N THR A 115 13.14 -7.73 -5.01
CA THR A 115 12.99 -9.18 -4.94
C THR A 115 11.57 -9.62 -4.58
N SER A 116 10.87 -8.84 -3.75
CA SER A 116 9.48 -9.13 -3.33
C SER A 116 8.47 -8.80 -4.43
N ASN A 117 8.75 -7.80 -5.26
CA ASN A 117 7.74 -7.21 -6.14
C ASN A 117 7.30 -8.14 -7.29
N ALA A 118 8.25 -8.79 -7.96
CA ALA A 118 7.95 -9.58 -9.16
C ALA A 118 7.00 -10.77 -8.90
N PRO A 119 7.19 -11.58 -7.84
CA PRO A 119 6.28 -12.68 -7.53
C PRO A 119 4.85 -12.19 -7.24
N PHE A 120 4.68 -11.13 -6.45
CA PHE A 120 3.36 -10.57 -6.13
C PHE A 120 2.65 -10.02 -7.36
N GLY A 121 3.42 -9.44 -8.29
CA GLY A 121 2.87 -9.00 -9.57
C GLY A 121 2.19 -10.11 -10.37
N ASN A 122 2.67 -11.36 -10.27
CA ASN A 122 2.07 -12.50 -10.97
C ASN A 122 0.75 -12.97 -10.32
N ILE A 123 0.68 -12.98 -8.99
CA ILE A 123 -0.56 -13.30 -8.26
C ILE A 123 -1.62 -12.23 -8.56
N GLU A 124 -1.25 -10.95 -8.44
CA GLU A 124 -2.22 -9.87 -8.58
C GLU A 124 -2.83 -9.78 -9.98
N ARG A 125 -2.09 -10.14 -11.03
CA ARG A 125 -2.63 -10.18 -12.40
C ARG A 125 -3.78 -11.19 -12.56
N ARG A 126 -3.88 -12.19 -11.69
CA ARG A 126 -4.95 -13.21 -11.71
C ARG A 126 -6.16 -12.79 -10.88
N LEU A 127 -6.05 -11.73 -10.09
CA LEU A 127 -7.18 -11.22 -9.30
C LEU A 127 -8.21 -10.54 -10.21
N PRO A 128 -9.50 -10.56 -9.84
CA PRO A 128 -10.55 -9.88 -10.59
C PRO A 128 -10.24 -8.39 -10.82
N ALA A 129 -10.80 -7.84 -11.89
CA ALA A 129 -10.71 -6.40 -12.15
C ALA A 129 -11.25 -5.60 -10.96
N ILE A 130 -10.64 -4.45 -10.70
CA ILE A 130 -11.14 -3.54 -9.66
C ILE A 130 -12.47 -2.92 -10.13
N VAL A 131 -13.49 -3.03 -9.27
CA VAL A 131 -14.80 -2.38 -9.44
C VAL A 131 -15.03 -1.49 -8.22
N PHE A 132 -15.32 -0.22 -8.47
CA PHE A 132 -15.65 0.72 -7.40
C PHE A 132 -17.12 0.61 -7.03
N VAL A 133 -17.39 0.07 -5.84
CA VAL A 133 -18.69 0.19 -5.17
C VAL A 133 -18.78 1.55 -4.46
N ASP A 134 -17.68 1.98 -3.84
CA ASP A 134 -17.52 3.27 -3.16
C ASP A 134 -16.50 4.17 -3.88
N ASP A 135 -16.16 5.32 -3.30
CA ASP A 135 -15.11 6.21 -3.80
C ASP A 135 -13.68 5.80 -3.43
N GLN A 136 -13.54 4.77 -2.60
CA GLN A 136 -12.26 4.29 -2.09
C GLN A 136 -12.25 2.77 -1.94
N ILE A 137 -11.06 2.18 -2.04
CA ILE A 137 -10.82 0.77 -1.73
C ILE A 137 -9.83 0.70 -0.59
N ARG A 138 -10.16 -0.13 0.40
CA ARG A 138 -9.32 -0.40 1.57
C ARG A 138 -8.39 -1.57 1.31
N LEU A 139 -7.33 -1.65 2.11
CA LEU A 139 -6.35 -2.72 2.04
C LEU A 139 -7.04 -4.08 2.30
N SER A 140 -7.00 -4.98 1.32
CA SER A 140 -7.48 -6.35 1.48
C SER A 140 -6.44 -7.21 2.21
N PRO A 141 -6.82 -8.35 2.80
CA PRO A 141 -5.90 -9.26 3.48
C PRO A 141 -4.70 -9.66 2.60
N ILE A 142 -4.93 -10.07 1.34
CA ILE A 142 -3.83 -10.41 0.42
C ILE A 142 -2.88 -9.24 0.12
N LEU A 143 -3.40 -8.01 0.04
CA LEU A 143 -2.57 -6.82 -0.12
C LEU A 143 -1.82 -6.49 1.17
N PHE A 144 -2.42 -6.76 2.33
CA PHE A 144 -1.75 -6.67 3.62
C PHE A 144 -0.58 -7.66 3.68
N LEU A 145 -0.80 -8.91 3.28
CA LEU A 145 0.26 -9.90 3.17
C LEU A 145 1.42 -9.35 2.34
N LYS A 146 1.16 -8.93 1.08
CA LYS A 146 2.17 -8.33 0.19
C LYS A 146 3.01 -7.24 0.85
N LEU A 147 2.37 -6.34 1.60
CA LEU A 147 3.06 -5.20 2.21
C LEU A 147 3.98 -5.58 3.37
N TYR A 148 3.71 -6.71 4.04
CA TYR A 148 4.44 -7.13 5.23
C TYR A 148 5.31 -8.37 5.02
N CYS A 149 5.06 -9.15 3.98
CA CYS A 149 5.93 -10.26 3.61
C CYS A 149 6.99 -9.80 2.60
N GLY A 150 8.27 -9.95 2.96
CA GLY A 150 9.40 -9.66 2.06
C GLY A 150 9.52 -10.67 0.92
N ARG A 151 8.81 -11.81 0.97
CA ARG A 151 8.74 -12.79 -0.11
C ARG A 151 7.40 -13.50 -0.10
N ILE A 152 7.00 -14.02 -1.26
CA ILE A 152 5.84 -14.89 -1.34
C ILE A 152 6.13 -16.20 -0.61
N PRO A 153 5.24 -16.65 0.28
CA PRO A 153 5.34 -17.98 0.86
C PRO A 153 5.30 -19.06 -0.21
N ILE A 154 6.17 -20.05 -0.14
CA ILE A 154 6.27 -21.12 -1.15
C ILE A 154 5.48 -22.38 -0.79
N ASP A 155 5.15 -22.54 0.50
CA ASP A 155 4.35 -23.65 1.03
C ASP A 155 3.58 -23.23 2.29
N VAL A 156 2.81 -24.16 2.85
CA VAL A 156 1.93 -23.92 4.02
C VAL A 156 2.74 -23.63 5.28
N ASN A 157 3.86 -24.30 5.50
CA ASN A 157 4.71 -24.07 6.68
C ASN A 157 5.36 -22.68 6.61
N ASP A 158 5.80 -22.30 5.42
CA ASP A 158 6.37 -21.01 5.13
C ASP A 158 5.35 -19.87 5.26
N LEU A 159 4.10 -20.12 4.87
CA LEU A 159 2.99 -19.20 5.10
C LEU A 159 2.73 -19.02 6.59
N ALA A 160 2.66 -20.11 7.36
CA ALA A 160 2.47 -20.05 8.80
C ALA A 160 3.59 -19.27 9.51
N ALA A 161 4.86 -19.52 9.13
CA ALA A 161 6.01 -18.78 9.64
C ALA A 161 5.94 -17.28 9.29
N THR A 162 5.56 -16.95 8.05
CA THR A 162 5.37 -15.57 7.60
C THR A 162 4.27 -14.87 8.40
N LEU A 163 3.12 -15.52 8.62
CA LEU A 163 2.02 -14.94 9.39
C LEU A 163 2.39 -14.74 10.87
N ALA A 164 3.18 -15.65 11.46
CA ALA A 164 3.70 -15.51 12.81
C ALA A 164 4.65 -14.30 12.93
N ASP A 165 5.56 -14.12 11.96
CA ASP A 165 6.45 -12.95 11.90
C ASP A 165 5.66 -11.65 11.73
N ILE A 166 4.68 -11.61 10.82
CA ILE A 166 3.78 -10.45 10.66
C ILE A 166 3.07 -10.14 11.98
N ARG A 167 2.54 -11.15 12.67
CA ARG A 167 1.90 -10.98 13.98
C ARG A 167 2.87 -10.37 15.00
N GLY A 168 4.11 -10.82 15.06
CA GLY A 168 5.14 -10.29 15.97
C GLY A 168 5.46 -8.82 15.71
N ARG A 169 5.34 -8.35 14.46
CA ARG A 169 5.53 -6.95 14.06
C ARG A 169 4.32 -6.06 14.37
N LEU A 170 3.13 -6.65 14.43
CA LEU A 170 1.91 -5.93 14.80
C LEU A 170 1.86 -5.82 16.33
N LEU A 171 2.49 -4.76 16.86
CA LEU A 171 2.53 -4.42 18.30
C LEU A 171 1.14 -4.05 18.86
N THR A 172 0.20 -4.99 18.84
CA THR A 172 -1.18 -4.77 19.28
C THR A 172 -1.84 -6.05 19.79
N ALA A 173 -2.65 -5.93 20.85
CA ALA A 173 -3.47 -7.01 21.39
C ALA A 173 -4.89 -7.06 20.78
N ASN A 174 -5.12 -6.34 19.68
CA ASN A 174 -6.46 -6.22 19.10
C ASN A 174 -6.94 -7.56 18.52
N ALA A 175 -8.10 -8.04 18.99
CA ALA A 175 -8.70 -9.30 18.54
C ALA A 175 -8.95 -9.36 17.02
N HIS A 176 -9.17 -8.21 16.37
CA HIS A 176 -9.33 -8.14 14.92
C HIS A 176 -8.07 -8.52 14.12
N ILE A 177 -6.88 -8.51 14.75
CA ILE A 177 -5.65 -8.99 14.11
C ILE A 177 -5.73 -10.50 13.85
N ALA A 178 -6.33 -11.28 14.75
CA ALA A 178 -6.50 -12.71 14.52
C ALA A 178 -7.39 -12.98 13.30
N THR A 179 -8.49 -12.23 13.15
CA THR A 179 -9.36 -12.30 11.98
C THR A 179 -8.61 -11.90 10.70
N LEU A 180 -7.84 -10.81 10.74
CA LEU A 180 -7.04 -10.36 9.60
C LEU A 180 -6.03 -11.43 9.17
N LEU A 181 -5.29 -12.02 10.12
CA LEU A 181 -4.30 -13.07 9.83
C LEU A 181 -4.97 -14.32 9.26
N HIS A 182 -6.14 -14.71 9.79
CA HIS A 182 -6.92 -15.82 9.25
C HIS A 182 -7.41 -15.54 7.82
N ASP A 183 -7.89 -14.33 7.54
CA ASP A 183 -8.28 -13.94 6.19
C ASP A 183 -7.06 -13.89 5.24
N MET A 184 -5.90 -13.46 5.72
CA MET A 184 -4.63 -13.49 4.97
C MET A 184 -4.24 -14.92 4.60
N GLU A 185 -4.31 -15.84 5.56
CA GLU A 185 -4.04 -17.27 5.36
C GLU A 185 -4.99 -17.87 4.31
N ARG A 186 -6.30 -17.69 4.48
CA ARG A 186 -7.33 -18.19 3.56
C ARG A 186 -7.11 -17.69 2.14
N ASP A 187 -6.77 -16.42 1.98
CA ASP A 187 -6.54 -15.83 0.66
C ASP A 187 -5.22 -16.35 0.04
N ALA A 188 -4.16 -16.50 0.84
CA ALA A 188 -2.85 -16.97 0.39
C ALA A 188 -2.84 -18.44 -0.03
N LEU A 189 -3.57 -19.32 0.69
CA LEU A 189 -3.68 -20.75 0.40
C LEU A 189 -4.17 -21.04 -1.03
N ARG A 190 -4.93 -20.12 -1.64
CA ARG A 190 -5.41 -20.25 -3.03
C ARG A 190 -4.31 -20.17 -4.09
N PHE A 191 -3.13 -19.70 -3.70
CA PHE A 191 -2.01 -19.43 -4.60
C PHE A 191 -0.80 -20.33 -4.33
N LEU A 192 -0.82 -21.12 -3.27
CA LEU A 192 0.24 -22.07 -2.96
C LEU A 192 0.10 -23.33 -3.84
N PRO A 193 1.21 -23.97 -4.23
CA PRO A 193 1.16 -25.30 -4.80
C PRO A 193 0.51 -26.27 -3.81
N ALA A 194 -0.30 -27.19 -4.34
CA ALA A 194 -0.93 -28.26 -3.57
C ALA A 194 0.09 -29.29 -3.08
#